data_AF-A0A1Q5LYE3-F1
#
_entry.id   AF-A0A1Q5LYE3-F1
#
_cell.length_a   1.000
_cell.length_b   1.000
_cell.length_c   1.000
_cell.angle_alpha   90.00
_cell.angle_beta   90.00
_cell.angle_gamma   90.00
#
_symmetry.space_group_name_H-M   'P 1'
#
loop_
_entity.id
_entity.type
_entity.pdbx_description
1 polymer ?
#
loop_
_entity_poly.entity_id
_entity_poly.type
_entity_poly.pdbx_seq_one_letter_code
_entity_poly.pdbx_strand_id
1 'polypeptide(L)'
;MARANKAATATDTEAGTPGVPGVLVWVITGVQIIPCYAESGLIGGTVRAVIGPVMAGLLWHLAMGLEIRVARPAALSTGLPALIGRELRERLLSYLGLATRDRTAEQITRDRATARAVRLGARRRLGPWGRARLAAAVSRAQAGTNATQRHRLLQDLAARRTSGELRTMALPSPWVVDLVPEPYPATPLGVTGAQLRAMDPLAAVRQVHAARPGATPAELAALLTEYGVPVSEAQVRVATRAGNPPAAPRAPHPVAAPAERPELAAVPDPLPGADAEVPGSGLHLYLAPMPEVHPEVAAPAPVSAARVDRPRRVHAQVPLPDWARWMTPRPPDHGEQADPPATSHDPTDNPEPLPGDPAGSDPLLDRARKVNAAYLDLHGRPAPVAVLKSMLRIGQDKAQQLRDQLQPDRRTA
;
A
#
# COMPACT_ATOMS: atom_id res chain seq x y z
N MET A 1 -6.93 -63.78 -5.89
CA MET A 1 -7.50 -63.13 -4.70
C MET A 1 -6.40 -62.40 -3.90
N ALA A 2 -6.08 -61.14 -4.25
CA ALA A 2 -5.29 -60.22 -3.40
C ALA A 2 -5.26 -58.79 -3.99
N ARG A 3 -6.42 -58.28 -4.42
CA ARG A 3 -6.60 -56.86 -4.78
C ARG A 3 -7.92 -56.37 -4.18
N ALA A 4 -7.94 -56.23 -2.86
CA ALA A 4 -9.02 -55.57 -2.14
C ALA A 4 -8.45 -55.15 -0.79
N ASN A 5 -7.94 -53.92 -0.71
CA ASN A 5 -7.78 -53.10 0.52
C ASN A 5 -7.09 -51.77 0.14
N LYS A 6 -7.67 -51.06 -0.83
CA LYS A 6 -7.25 -49.70 -1.19
C LYS A 6 -8.48 -48.84 -1.47
N ALA A 7 -9.45 -48.92 -0.57
CA ALA A 7 -10.70 -48.17 -0.64
C ALA A 7 -11.22 -47.92 0.77
N ALA A 8 -10.44 -47.19 1.57
CA ALA A 8 -10.95 -46.55 2.76
C ALA A 8 -10.07 -45.32 3.03
N THR A 9 -10.72 -44.18 3.23
CA THR A 9 -10.17 -42.88 3.66
C THR A 9 -9.29 -42.09 2.69
N ALA A 10 -9.89 -41.62 1.59
CA ALA A 10 -9.53 -40.33 0.97
C ALA A 10 -10.71 -39.85 0.12
N THR A 11 -11.65 -39.12 0.72
CA THR A 11 -12.47 -38.16 -0.02
C THR A 11 -11.66 -36.87 -0.09
N ASP A 12 -11.51 -36.28 -1.28
CA ASP A 12 -10.63 -35.14 -1.62
C ASP A 12 -10.87 -33.83 -0.83
N THR A 13 -11.71 -33.84 0.20
CA THR A 13 -12.12 -32.65 0.95
C THR A 13 -12.20 -32.83 2.47
N GLU A 14 -11.96 -34.02 3.01
CA GLU A 14 -11.86 -34.23 4.46
C GLU A 14 -10.53 -34.91 4.79
N ALA A 15 -9.64 -34.17 5.45
CA ALA A 15 -8.46 -34.77 6.06
C ALA A 15 -8.96 -35.75 7.13
N GLY A 16 -8.96 -37.05 6.80
CA GLY A 16 -9.35 -38.11 7.71
C GLY A 16 -8.66 -37.91 9.05
N THR A 17 -9.44 -37.98 10.13
CA THR A 17 -8.96 -37.88 11.51
C THR A 17 -7.68 -38.70 11.65
N PRO A 18 -6.58 -38.16 12.19
CA PRO A 18 -5.35 -38.93 12.35
C PRO A 18 -5.69 -40.15 13.18
N GLY A 19 -5.75 -41.32 12.54
CA GLY A 19 -5.99 -42.57 13.25
C GLY A 19 -4.90 -42.79 14.30
N VAL A 20 -4.98 -43.91 15.02
CA VAL A 20 -3.95 -44.31 16.00
C VAL A 20 -2.50 -44.11 15.49
N PRO A 21 -2.18 -44.42 14.21
CA PRO A 21 -0.84 -44.15 13.66
C PRO A 21 -0.46 -42.66 13.61
N GLY A 22 -1.40 -41.76 13.30
CA GLY A 22 -1.14 -40.32 13.23
C GLY A 22 -0.89 -39.72 14.62
N VAL A 23 -1.63 -40.16 15.63
CA VAL A 23 -1.41 -39.75 17.03
C VAL A 23 -0.03 -40.22 17.51
N LEU A 24 0.38 -41.44 17.17
CA LEU A 24 1.71 -41.97 17.50
C LEU A 24 2.84 -41.12 16.90
N VAL A 25 2.72 -40.67 15.65
CA VAL A 25 3.72 -39.78 15.02
C VAL A 25 3.81 -38.45 15.77
N TRP A 26 2.69 -37.85 16.16
CA TRP A 26 2.69 -36.62 16.95
C TRP A 26 3.33 -36.79 18.32
N VAL A 27 3.04 -37.91 19.01
CA VAL A 27 3.64 -38.22 20.31
C VAL A 27 5.15 -38.42 20.18
N ILE A 28 5.60 -39.23 19.23
CA ILE A 28 7.03 -39.48 19.00
C ILE A 28 7.75 -38.17 18.63
N THR A 29 7.16 -37.36 17.76
CA THR A 29 7.74 -36.06 17.37
C THR A 29 7.78 -35.09 18.56
N GLY A 30 6.74 -35.06 19.38
CA GLY A 30 6.70 -34.26 20.61
C GLY A 30 7.78 -34.67 21.62
N VAL A 31 8.01 -35.97 21.80
CA VAL A 31 9.06 -36.48 22.72
C VAL A 31 10.46 -36.11 22.22
N GLN A 32 10.72 -36.15 20.90
CA GLN A 32 12.02 -35.77 20.33
C GLN A 32 12.36 -34.28 20.49
N ILE A 33 11.37 -33.44 20.79
CA ILE A 33 11.56 -32.01 21.04
C ILE A 33 12.07 -31.75 22.47
N ILE A 34 11.82 -32.66 23.43
CA ILE A 34 12.17 -32.48 24.84
C ILE A 34 13.68 -32.28 25.06
N PRO A 35 14.58 -33.11 24.48
CA PRO A 35 16.03 -32.91 24.61
C PRO A 35 16.51 -31.57 24.05
N CYS A 36 15.88 -31.06 22.98
CA CYS A 36 16.23 -29.76 22.41
C CYS A 36 16.03 -28.61 23.41
N TYR A 37 14.94 -28.65 24.18
CA TYR A 37 14.68 -27.63 25.20
C TYR A 37 15.50 -27.83 26.47
N ALA A 38 15.78 -29.08 26.84
CA ALA A 38 16.61 -29.38 28.01
C ALA A 38 18.06 -28.90 27.84
N GLU A 39 18.66 -29.09 26.66
CA GLU A 39 20.06 -28.74 26.41
C GLU A 39 20.27 -27.29 25.97
N SER A 40 19.34 -26.72 25.18
CA SER A 40 19.54 -25.43 24.49
C SER A 40 18.69 -24.28 25.04
N GLY A 41 17.90 -24.52 26.09
CA GLY A 41 16.96 -23.54 26.65
C GLY A 41 15.82 -23.19 25.69
N LEU A 42 14.96 -22.23 26.06
CA LEU A 42 13.74 -21.92 25.29
C LEU A 42 14.04 -21.41 23.87
N ILE A 43 15.02 -20.52 23.73
CA ILE A 43 15.35 -19.90 22.44
C ILE A 43 16.20 -20.85 21.57
N GLY A 44 17.20 -21.52 22.13
CA GLY A 44 17.99 -22.49 21.37
C GLY A 44 17.18 -23.75 21.01
N GLY A 45 16.31 -24.19 21.92
CA GLY A 45 15.43 -25.35 21.72
C GLY A 45 14.40 -25.13 20.62
N THR A 46 13.73 -23.96 20.57
CA THR A 46 12.82 -23.62 19.46
C THR A 46 13.53 -23.64 18.11
N VAL A 47 14.71 -23.03 18.03
CA VAL A 47 15.50 -22.99 16.79
C VAL A 47 15.87 -24.40 16.34
N ARG A 48 16.36 -25.26 17.24
CA ARG A 48 16.78 -26.63 16.90
C ARG A 48 15.60 -27.55 16.57
N ALA A 49 14.51 -27.46 17.33
CA ALA A 49 13.30 -28.25 17.14
C ALA A 49 12.58 -27.97 15.81
N VAL A 50 12.72 -26.75 15.27
CA VAL A 50 12.07 -26.35 14.01
C VAL A 50 13.04 -26.40 12.83
N ILE A 51 14.20 -25.75 12.95
CA ILE A 51 15.14 -25.61 11.83
C ILE A 51 15.85 -26.94 11.56
N GLY A 52 16.17 -27.72 12.59
CA GLY A 52 16.84 -29.01 12.46
C GLY A 52 16.09 -29.97 11.52
N PRO A 53 14.81 -30.30 11.80
CA PRO A 53 14.03 -31.19 10.94
C PRO A 53 13.81 -30.64 9.52
N VAL A 54 13.62 -29.33 9.37
CA VAL A 54 13.44 -28.70 8.04
C VAL A 54 14.72 -28.81 7.22
N MET A 55 15.87 -28.44 7.78
CA MET A 55 17.15 -28.54 7.08
C MET A 55 17.56 -29.99 6.84
N ALA A 56 17.25 -30.91 7.76
CA ALA A 56 17.48 -32.34 7.57
C ALA A 56 16.61 -32.91 6.45
N GLY A 57 15.32 -32.54 6.38
CA GLY A 57 14.44 -32.92 5.28
C GLY A 57 14.89 -32.32 3.95
N LEU A 58 15.36 -31.07 3.94
CA LEU A 58 15.90 -30.41 2.76
C LEU A 58 17.18 -31.11 2.28
N LEU A 59 18.12 -31.39 3.19
CA LEU A 59 19.37 -32.10 2.91
C LEU A 59 19.10 -33.52 2.46
N TRP A 60 18.16 -34.24 3.08
CA TRP A 60 17.71 -35.55 2.62
C TRP A 60 17.16 -35.45 1.20
N HIS A 61 16.33 -34.45 0.91
CA HIS A 61 15.72 -34.29 -0.41
C HIS A 61 16.75 -33.97 -1.50
N LEU A 62 17.75 -33.16 -1.17
CA LEU A 62 18.90 -32.88 -2.03
C LEU A 62 19.77 -34.15 -2.21
N ALA A 63 20.06 -34.87 -1.12
CA ALA A 63 20.87 -36.08 -1.11
C ALA A 63 20.21 -37.28 -1.80
N MET A 64 18.87 -37.42 -1.70
CA MET A 64 18.09 -38.46 -2.35
C MET A 64 17.89 -38.20 -3.86
N GLY A 65 18.42 -37.09 -4.36
CA GLY A 65 18.71 -36.96 -5.79
C GLY A 65 17.50 -36.70 -6.67
N LEU A 66 16.66 -35.72 -6.33
CA LEU A 66 15.91 -35.01 -7.38
C LEU A 66 16.79 -34.13 -8.27
N GLU A 67 18.11 -34.16 -8.06
CA GLU A 67 19.09 -33.27 -8.70
C GLU A 67 20.07 -33.95 -9.67
N ILE A 68 19.87 -35.19 -10.12
CA ILE A 68 20.61 -35.72 -11.29
C ILE A 68 19.93 -35.35 -12.63
N ARG A 69 19.30 -34.18 -12.73
CA ARG A 69 18.99 -33.52 -14.02
C ARG A 69 19.17 -31.99 -13.98
N VAL A 70 20.09 -31.49 -13.15
CA VAL A 70 20.61 -30.10 -13.27
C VAL A 70 21.91 -30.06 -14.10
N ALA A 71 22.19 -31.11 -14.88
CA ALA A 71 23.27 -31.14 -15.88
C ALA A 71 22.82 -30.69 -17.30
N ARG A 72 21.75 -29.87 -17.40
CA ARG A 72 21.42 -29.09 -18.61
C ARG A 72 21.20 -27.63 -18.22
N PRO A 73 22.20 -26.74 -18.37
CA PRO A 73 22.11 -25.33 -17.96
C PRO A 73 21.21 -24.47 -18.86
N ALA A 74 20.52 -25.04 -19.84
CA ALA A 74 19.64 -24.30 -20.78
C ALA A 74 18.14 -24.38 -20.42
N ALA A 75 17.76 -25.05 -19.33
CA ALA A 75 16.36 -25.18 -18.89
C ALA A 75 16.15 -24.83 -17.40
N LEU A 76 16.99 -23.96 -16.85
CA LEU A 76 16.98 -23.49 -15.46
C LEU A 76 15.82 -22.52 -15.16
N SER A 77 14.55 -22.91 -15.31
CA SER A 77 13.43 -21.99 -15.02
C SER A 77 12.09 -22.61 -14.59
N THR A 78 12.03 -23.84 -14.05
CA THR A 78 10.73 -24.44 -13.61
C THR A 78 10.77 -25.31 -12.37
N GLY A 79 11.83 -25.28 -11.57
CA GLY A 79 11.80 -25.89 -10.23
C GLY A 79 10.89 -25.09 -9.28
N LEU A 80 9.99 -25.75 -8.54
CA LEU A 80 9.19 -25.14 -7.47
C LEU A 80 10.00 -24.22 -6.51
N PRO A 81 11.24 -24.54 -6.09
CA PRO A 81 12.04 -23.59 -5.29
C PRO A 81 12.48 -22.35 -6.08
N ALA A 82 12.69 -22.45 -7.40
CA ALA A 82 12.96 -21.32 -8.27
C ALA A 82 11.70 -20.48 -8.53
N LEU A 83 10.53 -21.10 -8.62
CA LEU A 83 9.22 -20.42 -8.67
C LEU A 83 8.91 -19.71 -7.35
N ILE A 84 9.15 -20.35 -6.20
CA ILE A 84 8.98 -19.71 -4.88
C ILE A 84 10.01 -18.60 -4.70
N GLY A 85 11.27 -18.82 -5.08
CA GLY A 85 12.30 -17.77 -5.05
C GLY A 85 11.97 -16.60 -5.97
N ARG A 86 11.42 -16.87 -7.16
CA ARG A 86 10.98 -15.85 -8.12
C ARG A 86 9.74 -15.12 -7.66
N GLU A 87 8.74 -15.80 -7.12
CA GLU A 87 7.50 -15.21 -6.60
C GLU A 87 7.79 -14.44 -5.31
N LEU A 88 8.67 -14.93 -4.44
CA LEU A 88 9.11 -14.21 -3.24
C LEU A 88 9.95 -13.00 -3.64
N ARG A 89 10.81 -13.10 -4.66
CA ARG A 89 11.54 -11.98 -5.23
C ARG A 89 10.60 -10.98 -5.88
N GLU A 90 9.64 -11.41 -6.70
CA GLU A 90 8.65 -10.55 -7.36
C GLU A 90 7.76 -9.88 -6.31
N ARG A 91 7.28 -10.60 -5.29
CA ARG A 91 6.54 -10.02 -4.15
C ARG A 91 7.39 -9.07 -3.33
N LEU A 92 8.65 -9.39 -3.08
CA LEU A 92 9.57 -8.47 -2.42
C LEU A 92 9.81 -7.24 -3.29
N LEU A 93 9.98 -7.37 -4.61
CA LEU A 93 10.19 -6.24 -5.54
C LEU A 93 8.93 -5.40 -5.74
N SER A 94 7.74 -6.01 -5.73
CA SER A 94 6.44 -5.32 -5.73
C SER A 94 6.20 -4.61 -4.40
N TYR A 95 6.56 -5.23 -3.27
CA TYR A 95 6.47 -4.62 -1.95
C TYR A 95 7.56 -3.57 -1.68
N LEU A 96 8.72 -3.69 -2.35
CA LEU A 96 9.79 -2.70 -2.38
C LEU A 96 9.55 -1.61 -3.45
N GLY A 97 8.47 -1.70 -4.22
CA GLY A 97 7.97 -0.56 -5.00
C GLY A 97 8.89 -0.11 -6.13
N LEU A 98 9.43 -1.03 -6.94
CA LEU A 98 10.09 -0.67 -8.20
C LEU A 98 9.14 -0.05 -9.26
N ALA A 99 7.86 0.15 -8.95
CA ALA A 99 6.97 1.01 -9.74
C ALA A 99 7.11 2.52 -9.39
N THR A 100 7.89 2.88 -8.37
CA THR A 100 8.26 4.28 -8.12
C THR A 100 9.77 4.38 -7.97
N ARG A 101 10.44 4.74 -9.08
CA ARG A 101 11.85 5.14 -9.09
C ARG A 101 12.10 6.12 -7.91
N ASP A 102 13.15 5.87 -7.14
CA ASP A 102 13.74 6.75 -6.11
C ASP A 102 13.26 6.66 -4.64
N ARG A 103 12.87 5.48 -4.12
CA ARG A 103 12.74 5.31 -2.66
C ARG A 103 13.98 4.72 -2.00
N THR A 104 14.58 5.47 -1.09
CA THR A 104 15.76 5.03 -0.33
C THR A 104 15.37 4.03 0.76
N ALA A 105 16.27 3.10 1.10
CA ALA A 105 16.01 2.09 2.15
C ALA A 105 15.61 2.72 3.50
N GLU A 106 16.10 3.93 3.76
CA GLU A 106 15.75 4.73 4.93
C GLU A 106 14.30 5.24 4.91
N GLN A 107 13.72 5.49 3.74
CA GLN A 107 12.29 5.82 3.63
C GLN A 107 11.43 4.60 3.95
N ILE A 108 11.82 3.40 3.52
CA ILE A 108 11.09 2.17 3.81
C ILE A 108 11.05 1.86 5.31
N THR A 109 12.18 2.05 6.01
CA THR A 109 12.23 1.84 7.46
C THR A 109 11.38 2.86 8.21
N ARG A 110 11.38 4.13 7.77
CA ARG A 110 10.48 5.18 8.29
C ARG A 110 9.02 4.87 8.04
N ASP A 111 8.63 4.49 6.83
CA ASP A 111 7.25 4.16 6.48
C ASP A 111 6.72 2.98 7.33
N ARG A 112 7.55 1.95 7.55
CA ARG A 112 7.22 0.86 8.49
C ARG A 112 7.06 1.33 9.93
N ALA A 113 7.85 2.32 10.36
CA ALA A 113 7.72 2.92 11.69
C ALA A 113 6.43 3.75 11.79
N THR A 114 6.09 4.53 10.77
CA THR A 114 4.83 5.29 10.64
C THR A 114 3.63 4.35 10.73
N ALA A 115 3.60 3.26 9.96
CA ALA A 115 2.54 2.26 10.01
C ALA A 115 2.40 1.60 11.40
N ARG A 116 3.52 1.31 12.08
CA ARG A 116 3.50 0.79 13.47
C ARG A 116 2.97 1.82 14.45
N ALA A 117 3.33 3.09 14.29
CA ALA A 117 2.86 4.19 15.12
C ALA A 117 1.35 4.40 14.97
N VAL A 118 0.82 4.43 13.74
CA VAL A 118 -0.62 4.50 13.45
C VAL A 118 -1.35 3.30 14.06
N ARG A 119 -0.81 2.08 13.90
CA ARG A 119 -1.42 0.87 14.44
C ARG A 119 -1.56 0.90 15.96
N LEU A 120 -0.53 1.40 16.65
CA LEU A 120 -0.52 1.55 18.11
C LEU A 120 -1.38 2.74 18.57
N GLY A 121 -1.31 3.88 17.88
CA GLY A 121 -2.01 5.12 18.22
C GLY A 121 -3.54 5.09 18.01
N ALA A 122 -4.03 4.19 17.16
CA ALA A 122 -5.46 3.98 16.98
C ALA A 122 -6.11 3.05 18.03
N ARG A 123 -5.33 2.41 18.91
CA ARG A 123 -5.90 1.56 19.97
C ARG A 123 -6.53 2.42 21.07
N ARG A 124 -7.74 2.06 21.52
CA ARG A 124 -8.51 2.81 22.53
C ARG A 124 -7.86 2.79 23.92
N ARG A 125 -7.18 1.70 24.30
CA ARG A 125 -6.42 1.59 25.55
C ARG A 125 -5.02 1.09 25.26
N LEU A 126 -4.02 1.80 25.79
CA LEU A 126 -2.61 1.47 25.66
C LEU A 126 -1.98 1.40 27.06
N GLY A 127 -1.48 0.22 27.41
CA GLY A 127 -0.69 0.02 28.65
C GLY A 127 0.68 0.71 28.57
N PRO A 128 1.44 0.73 29.69
CA PRO A 128 2.71 1.45 29.79
C PRO A 128 3.74 1.02 28.73
N TRP A 129 3.90 -0.27 28.50
CA TRP A 129 4.74 -0.81 27.43
C TRP A 129 4.28 -0.42 26.02
N GLY A 130 2.97 -0.33 25.81
CA GLY A 130 2.40 0.11 24.54
C GLY A 130 2.72 1.58 24.25
N ARG A 131 2.69 2.44 25.28
CA ARG A 131 3.08 3.86 25.18
C ARG A 131 4.55 4.01 24.85
N ALA A 132 5.44 3.25 25.49
CA ALA A 132 6.87 3.25 25.18
C ALA A 132 7.13 2.79 23.73
N ARG A 133 6.44 1.74 23.26
CA ARG A 133 6.55 1.26 21.86
C ARG A 133 5.99 2.26 20.86
N LEU A 134 4.92 2.97 21.19
CA LEU A 134 4.38 4.04 20.37
C LEU A 134 5.39 5.19 20.26
N ALA A 135 5.92 5.67 21.38
CA ALA A 135 6.94 6.72 21.41
C ALA A 135 8.17 6.34 20.57
N ALA A 136 8.65 5.09 20.72
CA ALA A 136 9.78 4.57 19.95
C ALA A 136 9.47 4.35 18.46
N ALA A 137 8.19 4.16 18.08
CA ALA A 137 7.77 4.08 16.68
C ALA A 137 7.66 5.49 16.07
N VAL A 138 7.11 6.45 16.81
CA VAL A 138 7.00 7.86 16.39
C VAL A 138 8.38 8.51 16.23
N SER A 139 9.33 8.22 17.13
CA SER A 139 10.70 8.72 17.02
C SER A 139 11.42 8.15 15.79
N ARG A 140 11.29 6.84 15.53
CA ARG A 140 11.85 6.20 14.32
C ARG A 140 11.19 6.67 13.02
N ALA A 141 9.92 7.05 13.06
CA ALA A 141 9.22 7.65 11.93
C ALA A 141 9.68 9.09 11.64
N GLN A 142 10.44 9.73 12.55
CA GLN A 142 10.93 11.11 12.42
C GLN A 142 9.80 12.14 12.23
N ALA A 143 8.61 11.85 12.77
CA ALA A 143 7.46 12.75 12.68
C ALA A 143 7.66 14.06 13.50
N GLY A 144 8.65 14.10 14.40
CA GLY A 144 9.02 15.33 15.11
C GLY A 144 9.90 16.28 14.28
N THR A 145 10.68 15.74 13.34
CA THR A 145 11.69 16.49 12.59
C THR A 145 11.30 16.71 11.13
N ASN A 146 10.40 15.88 10.58
CA ASN A 146 9.92 16.00 9.20
C ASN A 146 8.40 16.26 9.14
N ALA A 147 8.03 17.44 8.65
CA ALA A 147 6.64 17.88 8.53
C ALA A 147 5.80 16.97 7.60
N THR A 148 6.38 16.45 6.51
CA THR A 148 5.65 15.58 5.56
C THR A 148 5.29 14.24 6.21
N GLN A 149 6.20 13.66 6.98
CA GLN A 149 5.97 12.41 7.71
C GLN A 149 4.97 12.61 8.86
N ARG A 150 5.03 13.75 9.55
CA ARG A 150 4.02 14.14 10.54
C ARG A 150 2.63 14.22 9.92
N HIS A 151 2.51 14.90 8.78
CA HIS A 151 1.24 15.07 8.09
C HIS A 151 0.65 13.72 7.67
N ARG A 152 1.45 12.84 7.05
CA ARG A 152 1.04 11.48 6.71
C ARG A 152 0.59 10.66 7.93
N LEU A 153 1.38 10.68 9.01
CA LEU A 153 1.04 10.00 10.26
C LEU A 153 -0.33 10.46 10.79
N LEU A 154 -0.58 11.77 10.79
CA LEU A 154 -1.84 12.34 11.27
C LEU A 154 -3.01 12.00 10.35
N GLN A 155 -2.82 12.06 9.03
CA GLN A 155 -3.83 11.64 8.05
C GLN A 155 -4.20 10.17 8.22
N ASP A 156 -3.23 9.28 8.28
CA ASP A 156 -3.44 7.84 8.46
C ASP A 156 -4.14 7.54 9.80
N LEU A 157 -3.78 8.27 10.86
CA LEU A 157 -4.38 8.10 12.17
C LEU A 157 -5.81 8.63 12.23
N ALA A 158 -6.09 9.76 11.57
CA ALA A 158 -7.44 10.28 11.39
C ALA A 158 -8.30 9.28 10.61
N ALA A 159 -7.85 8.85 9.43
CA ALA A 159 -8.54 7.87 8.60
C ALA A 159 -8.85 6.58 9.39
N ARG A 160 -7.91 6.09 10.20
CA ARG A 160 -8.10 4.87 10.97
C ARG A 160 -9.09 5.03 12.13
N ARG A 161 -9.17 6.22 12.74
CA ARG A 161 -10.13 6.50 13.82
C ARG A 161 -11.54 6.78 13.29
N THR A 162 -11.61 7.50 12.17
CA THR A 162 -12.86 7.85 11.48
C THR A 162 -13.36 6.70 10.58
N SER A 163 -12.60 5.61 10.44
CA SER A 163 -13.01 4.45 9.62
C SER A 163 -14.35 3.82 10.03
N GLY A 164 -14.74 3.94 11.30
CA GLY A 164 -16.07 3.51 11.77
C GLY A 164 -17.21 4.33 11.18
N GLU A 165 -17.00 5.62 10.90
CA GLU A 165 -18.00 6.51 10.31
C GLU A 165 -18.25 6.19 8.84
N LEU A 166 -17.28 5.60 8.14
CA LEU A 166 -17.45 5.13 6.76
C LEU A 166 -18.55 4.06 6.64
N ARG A 167 -18.81 3.31 7.72
CA ARG A 167 -19.91 2.33 7.72
C ARG A 167 -21.29 2.99 7.72
N THR A 168 -21.39 4.18 8.29
CA THR A 168 -22.67 4.92 8.44
C THR A 168 -22.80 6.06 7.44
N MET A 169 -21.73 6.40 6.74
CA MET A 169 -21.74 7.43 5.72
C MET A 169 -22.62 6.97 4.56
N ALA A 170 -23.72 7.70 4.31
CA ALA A 170 -24.56 7.49 3.14
C ALA A 170 -23.72 7.82 1.90
N LEU A 171 -23.20 6.79 1.26
CA LEU A 171 -22.52 6.92 -0.02
C LEU A 171 -23.60 7.11 -1.10
N PRO A 172 -23.48 8.13 -1.96
CA PRO A 172 -24.37 8.28 -3.10
C PRO A 172 -24.27 7.01 -3.95
N SER A 173 -25.43 6.48 -4.37
CA SER A 173 -25.46 5.28 -5.20
C SER A 173 -24.76 5.58 -6.53
N PRO A 174 -23.79 4.77 -6.97
CA PRO A 174 -23.09 4.99 -8.24
C PRO A 174 -24.01 4.82 -9.45
N TRP A 175 -25.22 4.28 -9.24
CA TRP A 175 -26.24 4.05 -10.26
C TRP A 175 -27.35 5.10 -10.25
N VAL A 176 -27.39 5.93 -9.20
CA VAL A 176 -28.28 7.08 -9.14
C VAL A 176 -27.42 8.30 -9.43
N VAL A 177 -27.52 8.78 -10.66
CA VAL A 177 -27.01 10.11 -11.00
C VAL A 177 -27.91 11.09 -10.26
N ASP A 178 -27.57 11.40 -9.01
CA ASP A 178 -28.05 12.63 -8.39
C ASP A 178 -27.56 13.75 -9.29
N LEU A 179 -28.47 14.31 -10.08
CA LEU A 179 -28.22 15.53 -10.85
C LEU A 179 -27.78 16.56 -9.81
N VAL A 180 -26.47 16.79 -9.73
CA VAL A 180 -25.88 17.81 -8.88
C VAL A 180 -26.69 19.07 -9.13
N PRO A 181 -27.37 19.65 -8.11
CA PRO A 181 -28.04 20.92 -8.30
C PRO A 181 -26.94 21.88 -8.73
N GLU A 182 -27.03 22.35 -9.98
CA GLU A 182 -26.02 23.22 -10.53
C GLU A 182 -25.80 24.39 -9.57
N PRO A 183 -24.55 24.63 -9.12
CA PRO A 183 -24.24 25.80 -8.32
C PRO A 183 -24.24 27.01 -9.26
N TYR A 184 -25.42 27.46 -9.67
CA TYR A 184 -25.59 28.70 -10.40
C TYR A 184 -26.02 29.81 -9.45
N PRO A 185 -25.48 31.04 -9.64
CA PRO A 185 -25.80 32.18 -8.80
C PRO A 185 -27.32 32.34 -8.74
N ALA A 186 -27.84 32.49 -7.53
CA ALA A 186 -29.19 33.00 -7.34
C ALA A 186 -29.30 34.26 -8.20
N THR A 187 -30.19 34.22 -9.19
CA THR A 187 -30.49 35.42 -9.96
C THR A 187 -30.97 36.50 -8.96
N PRO A 188 -30.81 37.81 -9.26
CA PRO A 188 -31.29 38.89 -8.39
C PRO A 188 -32.82 38.85 -8.12
N LEU A 189 -33.53 37.89 -8.74
CA LEU A 189 -34.94 37.57 -8.58
C LEU A 189 -35.25 36.55 -7.47
N GLY A 190 -34.24 35.90 -6.86
CA GLY A 190 -34.44 34.80 -5.90
C GLY A 190 -35.00 33.52 -6.53
N VAL A 191 -35.08 33.48 -7.87
CA VAL A 191 -35.57 32.36 -8.67
C VAL A 191 -34.36 31.64 -9.27
N THR A 192 -34.29 30.32 -9.16
CA THR A 192 -33.20 29.56 -9.78
C THR A 192 -33.36 29.54 -11.30
N GLY A 193 -32.26 29.50 -12.06
CA GLY A 193 -32.32 29.35 -13.52
C GLY A 193 -33.11 28.09 -13.95
N ALA A 194 -33.09 27.03 -13.13
CA ALA A 194 -33.91 25.84 -13.34
C ALA A 194 -35.42 26.14 -13.26
N GLN A 195 -35.85 26.99 -12.34
CA GLN A 195 -37.24 27.39 -12.22
C GLN A 195 -37.69 28.26 -13.40
N LEU A 196 -36.85 29.18 -13.89
CA LEU A 196 -37.13 29.94 -15.11
C LEU A 196 -37.27 29.04 -16.34
N ARG A 197 -36.44 27.99 -16.46
CA ARG A 197 -36.54 26.98 -17.53
C ARG A 197 -37.78 26.10 -17.47
N ALA A 198 -38.35 25.93 -16.27
CA ALA A 198 -39.59 25.16 -16.08
C ALA A 198 -40.85 26.01 -16.31
N MET A 199 -40.73 27.34 -16.34
CA MET A 199 -41.86 28.24 -16.58
C MET A 199 -42.19 28.37 -18.06
N ASP A 200 -43.45 28.72 -18.34
CA ASP A 200 -43.83 29.18 -19.68
C ASP A 200 -42.95 30.38 -20.10
N PRO A 201 -42.44 30.43 -21.35
CA PRO A 201 -41.52 31.48 -21.78
C PRO A 201 -42.07 32.89 -21.60
N LEU A 202 -43.38 33.12 -21.79
CA LEU A 202 -43.98 34.44 -21.61
C LEU A 202 -44.14 34.78 -20.12
N ALA A 203 -44.38 33.78 -19.27
CA ALA A 203 -44.42 33.96 -17.82
C ALA A 203 -43.03 34.30 -17.26
N ALA A 204 -41.98 33.64 -17.76
CA ALA A 204 -40.59 33.96 -17.42
C ALA A 204 -40.23 35.40 -17.81
N VAL A 205 -40.61 35.84 -19.02
CA VAL A 205 -40.40 37.23 -19.46
C VAL A 205 -41.08 38.24 -18.53
N ARG A 206 -42.34 38.00 -18.16
CA ARG A 206 -43.09 38.91 -17.27
C ARG A 206 -42.45 38.99 -15.89
N GLN A 207 -41.99 37.86 -15.36
CA GLN A 207 -41.37 37.81 -14.04
C GLN A 207 -40.01 38.54 -14.02
N VAL A 208 -39.19 38.38 -15.07
CA VAL A 208 -37.92 39.10 -15.21
C VAL A 208 -38.16 40.60 -15.45
N HIS A 209 -39.14 40.96 -16.28
CA HIS A 209 -39.51 42.36 -16.54
C HIS A 209 -40.03 43.05 -15.28
N ALA A 210 -40.80 42.37 -14.43
CA ALA A 210 -41.28 42.91 -13.16
C ALA A 210 -40.13 43.28 -12.20
N ALA A 211 -39.03 42.53 -12.22
CA ALA A 211 -37.85 42.86 -11.42
C ALA A 211 -36.90 43.86 -12.07
N ARG A 212 -37.00 44.06 -13.40
CA ARG A 212 -36.22 45.04 -14.16
C ARG A 212 -37.12 45.85 -15.09
N PRO A 213 -37.97 46.75 -14.54
CA PRO A 213 -38.93 47.51 -15.34
C PRO A 213 -38.27 48.48 -16.33
N GLY A 214 -37.01 48.87 -16.11
CA GLY A 214 -36.25 49.76 -17.00
C GLY A 214 -35.40 49.06 -18.06
N ALA A 215 -35.36 47.72 -18.10
CA ALA A 215 -34.55 46.99 -19.07
C ALA A 215 -35.19 47.02 -20.47
N THR A 216 -34.36 47.18 -21.50
CA THR A 216 -34.85 47.15 -22.88
C THR A 216 -35.30 45.72 -23.28
N PRO A 217 -36.21 45.55 -24.26
CA PRO A 217 -36.62 44.22 -24.71
C PRO A 217 -35.45 43.33 -25.19
N ALA A 218 -34.42 43.94 -25.79
CA ALA A 218 -33.22 43.23 -26.21
C ALA A 218 -32.37 42.76 -25.01
N GLU A 219 -32.20 43.59 -23.99
CA GLU A 219 -31.50 43.22 -22.74
C GLU A 219 -32.22 42.08 -22.00
N LEU A 220 -33.55 42.12 -21.95
CA LEU A 220 -34.35 41.05 -21.34
C LEU A 220 -34.23 39.73 -22.09
N ALA A 221 -34.21 39.76 -23.43
CA ALA A 221 -34.01 38.56 -24.25
C ALA A 221 -32.62 37.95 -24.06
N ALA A 222 -31.57 38.78 -24.02
CA ALA A 222 -30.20 38.35 -23.77
C ALA A 222 -30.07 37.69 -22.38
N LEU A 223 -30.66 38.32 -21.36
CA LEU A 223 -30.59 37.83 -19.97
C LEU A 223 -31.39 36.53 -19.76
N LEU A 224 -32.55 36.37 -20.41
CA LEU A 224 -33.29 35.11 -20.38
C LEU A 224 -32.56 33.98 -21.12
N THR A 225 -31.89 34.31 -22.23
CA THR A 225 -31.05 33.35 -22.97
C THR A 225 -29.85 32.92 -22.15
N GLU A 226 -29.22 33.83 -21.40
CA GLU A 226 -28.15 33.52 -20.43
C GLU A 226 -28.62 32.54 -19.35
N TYR A 227 -29.89 32.65 -18.92
CA TYR A 227 -30.51 31.69 -17.99
C TYR A 227 -31.06 30.42 -18.66
N GLY A 228 -30.81 30.23 -19.95
CA GLY A 228 -31.20 29.03 -20.70
C GLY A 228 -32.68 28.98 -21.08
N VAL A 229 -33.40 30.12 -21.08
CA VAL A 229 -34.76 30.23 -21.60
C VAL A 229 -34.70 30.80 -23.02
N PRO A 230 -35.04 30.01 -24.06
CA PRO A 230 -34.94 30.46 -25.44
C PRO A 230 -36.09 31.43 -25.77
N VAL A 231 -35.80 32.73 -25.81
CA VAL A 231 -36.79 33.78 -26.14
C VAL A 231 -36.19 34.79 -27.12
N SER A 232 -36.94 35.14 -28.14
CA SER A 232 -36.56 36.19 -29.09
C SER A 232 -36.99 37.57 -28.58
N GLU A 233 -36.32 38.63 -29.04
CA GLU A 233 -36.69 40.01 -28.72
C GLU A 233 -38.15 40.31 -29.11
N ALA A 234 -38.64 39.77 -30.23
CA ALA A 234 -40.02 39.91 -30.66
C ALA A 234 -41.02 39.34 -29.65
N GLN A 235 -40.73 38.16 -29.09
CA GLN A 235 -41.54 37.55 -28.03
C GLN A 235 -41.53 38.39 -26.76
N VAL A 236 -40.38 38.99 -26.42
CA VAL A 236 -40.28 39.92 -25.28
C VAL A 236 -41.12 41.17 -25.50
N ARG A 237 -41.07 41.79 -26.68
CA ARG A 237 -41.89 42.98 -27.02
C ARG A 237 -43.39 42.68 -26.93
N VAL A 238 -43.83 41.51 -27.40
CA VAL A 238 -45.23 41.05 -27.26
C VAL A 238 -45.61 40.88 -25.80
N ALA A 239 -44.73 40.26 -25.00
CA ALA A 239 -44.99 40.00 -23.58
C ALA A 239 -45.04 41.28 -22.73
N THR A 240 -44.18 42.26 -23.01
CA THR A 240 -44.10 43.56 -22.29
C THR A 240 -45.01 44.63 -22.88
N ARG A 241 -45.63 44.37 -24.05
CA ARG A 241 -46.38 45.35 -24.85
C ARG A 241 -45.56 46.59 -25.21
N ALA A 242 -44.23 46.49 -25.20
CA ALA A 242 -43.35 47.57 -25.59
C ALA A 242 -43.57 47.89 -27.08
N GLY A 243 -44.09 49.09 -27.36
CA GLY A 243 -44.35 49.58 -28.72
C GLY A 243 -45.80 49.45 -29.21
N ASN A 244 -46.71 48.86 -28.44
CA ASN A 244 -48.14 48.96 -28.73
C ASN A 244 -48.73 50.17 -28.00
N PRO A 245 -49.40 51.13 -28.70
CA PRO A 245 -50.12 52.20 -28.02
C PRO A 245 -51.15 51.57 -27.06
N PRO A 246 -51.36 52.14 -25.87
CA PRO A 246 -52.40 51.66 -24.97
C PRO A 246 -53.70 51.63 -25.75
N ALA A 247 -54.40 50.48 -25.72
CA ALA A 247 -55.71 50.38 -26.34
C ALA A 247 -56.57 51.51 -25.77
N ALA A 248 -56.90 52.49 -26.62
CA ALA A 248 -57.79 53.58 -26.23
C ALA A 248 -59.06 52.96 -25.61
N PRO A 249 -59.60 53.54 -24.52
CA PRO A 249 -60.81 53.03 -23.91
C PRO A 249 -61.87 52.89 -24.99
N ARG A 250 -62.25 51.64 -25.27
CA ARG A 250 -63.22 51.31 -26.30
C ARG A 250 -64.52 51.94 -25.85
N ALA A 251 -64.89 53.06 -26.49
CA ALA A 251 -66.18 53.67 -26.27
C ALA A 251 -67.25 52.58 -26.46
N PRO A 252 -68.30 52.54 -25.61
CA PRO A 252 -69.35 51.55 -25.75
C PRO A 252 -69.97 51.71 -27.14
N HIS A 253 -69.69 50.74 -28.02
CA HIS A 253 -70.37 50.67 -29.31
C HIS A 253 -71.87 50.48 -29.02
N PRO A 254 -72.76 51.28 -29.62
CA PRO A 254 -74.19 51.02 -29.56
C PRO A 254 -74.46 49.64 -30.16
N VAL A 255 -75.29 48.87 -29.48
CA VAL A 255 -75.73 47.53 -29.86
C VAL A 255 -76.30 47.59 -31.28
N ALA A 256 -75.52 47.17 -32.26
CA ALA A 256 -75.99 46.92 -33.62
C ALA A 256 -76.59 45.50 -33.65
N ALA A 257 -77.82 45.43 -34.18
CA ALA A 257 -78.66 44.26 -34.35
C ALA A 257 -77.97 43.09 -35.08
N PRO A 258 -78.47 41.84 -34.94
CA PRO A 258 -77.77 40.64 -35.39
C PRO A 258 -77.71 40.60 -36.91
N ALA A 259 -76.52 40.85 -37.47
CA ALA A 259 -76.24 40.59 -38.87
C ALA A 259 -76.04 39.07 -39.08
N GLU A 260 -76.78 38.55 -40.04
CA GLU A 260 -76.90 37.16 -40.41
C GLU A 260 -75.55 36.52 -40.77
N ARG A 261 -75.35 35.28 -40.31
CA ARG A 261 -74.26 34.40 -40.71
C ARG A 261 -74.35 34.12 -42.22
N PRO A 262 -73.29 34.34 -43.02
CA PRO A 262 -73.19 33.70 -44.31
C PRO A 262 -72.94 32.19 -44.12
N GLU A 263 -73.91 31.42 -44.60
CA GLU A 263 -73.96 29.96 -44.68
C GLU A 263 -72.78 29.45 -45.53
N LEU A 264 -71.90 28.65 -44.94
CA LEU A 264 -70.86 27.93 -45.69
C LEU A 264 -71.54 26.90 -46.59
N ALA A 265 -71.38 27.04 -47.91
CA ALA A 265 -71.85 26.11 -48.91
C ALA A 265 -71.29 24.69 -48.67
N ALA A 266 -72.18 23.71 -48.75
CA ALA A 266 -71.88 22.29 -48.58
C ALA A 266 -70.92 21.78 -49.67
N VAL A 267 -69.83 21.14 -49.24
CA VAL A 267 -68.96 20.32 -50.09
C VAL A 267 -69.69 18.99 -50.36
N PRO A 268 -69.86 18.55 -51.62
CA PRO A 268 -70.56 17.30 -51.93
C PRO A 268 -69.75 16.05 -51.54
N ASP A 269 -70.47 15.03 -51.09
CA ASP A 269 -69.98 13.70 -50.71
C ASP A 269 -69.33 12.92 -51.88
N PRO A 270 -68.44 11.95 -51.58
CA PRO A 270 -67.46 11.40 -52.51
C PRO A 270 -68.02 10.34 -53.47
N LEU A 271 -67.54 10.37 -54.71
CA LEU A 271 -67.71 9.28 -55.68
C LEU A 271 -66.86 8.05 -55.27
N PRO A 272 -67.41 6.82 -55.38
CA PRO A 272 -66.71 5.60 -55.02
C PRO A 272 -65.86 5.06 -56.17
N GLY A 273 -64.65 4.60 -55.86
CA GLY A 273 -63.89 3.68 -56.70
C GLY A 273 -62.60 4.27 -57.29
N ALA A 274 -61.52 4.15 -56.52
CA ALA A 274 -60.19 3.83 -57.05
C ALA A 274 -59.29 3.47 -55.86
N ASP A 275 -58.93 2.19 -55.79
CA ASP A 275 -57.94 1.66 -54.86
C ASP A 275 -56.60 2.40 -55.06
N ALA A 276 -56.07 3.01 -54.01
CA ALA A 276 -54.69 3.46 -53.98
C ALA A 276 -54.15 3.40 -52.54
N GLU A 277 -53.15 2.55 -52.39
CA GLU A 277 -52.40 2.21 -51.20
C GLU A 277 -51.91 3.43 -50.39
N VAL A 278 -51.92 3.26 -49.07
CA VAL A 278 -51.24 4.11 -48.10
C VAL A 278 -49.73 3.82 -48.16
N PRO A 279 -48.88 4.86 -48.23
CA PRO A 279 -47.58 4.78 -47.57
C PRO A 279 -47.39 5.91 -46.56
N GLY A 280 -47.05 5.47 -45.34
CA GLY A 280 -46.77 6.32 -44.20
C GLY A 280 -45.62 7.30 -44.44
N SER A 281 -45.79 8.48 -43.86
CA SER A 281 -44.83 9.58 -43.84
C SER A 281 -43.62 9.23 -42.96
N GLY A 282 -42.62 8.57 -43.54
CA GLY A 282 -41.26 8.51 -43.01
C GLY A 282 -40.50 9.76 -43.43
N LEU A 283 -40.32 10.72 -42.52
CA LEU A 283 -39.50 11.90 -42.77
C LEU A 283 -38.02 11.51 -42.68
N HIS A 284 -37.44 11.14 -43.83
CA HIS A 284 -36.01 10.87 -43.98
C HIS A 284 -35.23 12.20 -44.00
N LEU A 285 -34.54 12.52 -42.89
CA LEU A 285 -33.49 13.53 -42.88
C LEU A 285 -32.21 12.93 -43.48
N TYR A 286 -31.88 13.35 -44.70
CA TYR A 286 -30.58 13.08 -45.32
C TYR A 286 -29.49 13.90 -44.62
N LEU A 287 -28.79 13.31 -43.65
CA LEU A 287 -27.47 13.77 -43.23
C LEU A 287 -26.44 13.24 -44.23
N ALA A 288 -25.92 14.11 -45.09
CA ALA A 288 -24.70 13.83 -45.84
C ALA A 288 -23.51 13.83 -44.86
N PRO A 289 -22.64 12.81 -44.86
CA PRO A 289 -21.43 12.81 -44.05
C PRO A 289 -20.38 13.72 -44.70
N MET A 290 -20.09 14.87 -44.09
CA MET A 290 -18.90 15.67 -44.39
C MET A 290 -17.69 15.06 -43.64
N PRO A 291 -16.56 14.77 -44.32
CA PRO A 291 -15.33 14.36 -43.67
C PRO A 291 -14.47 15.60 -43.39
N GLU A 292 -14.70 16.28 -42.27
CA GLU A 292 -13.75 17.27 -41.73
C GLU A 292 -13.32 16.83 -40.33
N VAL A 293 -12.25 16.03 -40.30
CA VAL A 293 -11.49 15.75 -39.08
C VAL A 293 -10.33 16.74 -39.05
N HIS A 294 -10.40 17.70 -38.12
CA HIS A 294 -9.26 18.56 -37.78
C HIS A 294 -8.12 17.70 -37.20
N PRO A 295 -6.86 17.82 -37.67
CA PRO A 295 -5.74 17.00 -37.22
C PRO A 295 -5.13 17.43 -35.86
N GLU A 296 -5.84 18.18 -35.01
CA GLU A 296 -5.26 18.79 -33.80
C GLU A 296 -5.47 17.99 -32.50
N VAL A 297 -6.06 16.79 -32.56
CA VAL A 297 -6.18 15.89 -31.40
C VAL A 297 -5.59 14.52 -31.71
N ALA A 298 -4.34 14.50 -32.14
CA ALA A 298 -3.52 13.29 -32.12
C ALA A 298 -2.87 13.17 -30.73
N ALA A 299 -3.20 12.08 -30.02
CA ALA A 299 -2.53 11.70 -28.78
C ALA A 299 -0.99 11.66 -28.98
N PRO A 300 -0.17 12.13 -28.01
CA PRO A 300 1.27 12.07 -28.15
C PRO A 300 1.73 10.61 -28.15
N ALA A 301 2.37 10.20 -29.24
CA ALA A 301 3.07 8.93 -29.35
C ALA A 301 4.19 8.84 -28.29
N PRO A 302 4.45 7.65 -27.72
CA PRO A 302 5.55 7.47 -26.79
C PRO A 302 6.89 7.62 -27.51
N VAL A 303 7.65 8.65 -27.14
CA VAL A 303 9.02 8.89 -27.58
C VAL A 303 9.89 7.72 -27.08
N SER A 304 10.42 6.94 -28.03
CA SER A 304 11.47 5.96 -27.81
C SER A 304 12.71 6.66 -27.24
N ALA A 305 13.05 6.31 -26.00
CA ALA A 305 14.16 6.90 -25.26
C ALA A 305 15.50 6.67 -25.98
N ALA A 306 16.20 7.78 -26.22
CA ALA A 306 17.58 7.80 -26.64
C ALA A 306 18.47 7.08 -25.61
N ARG A 307 19.43 6.32 -26.14
CA ARG A 307 20.48 5.61 -25.40
C ARG A 307 21.42 6.66 -24.78
N VAL A 308 21.29 6.90 -23.48
CA VAL A 308 22.20 7.78 -22.74
C VAL A 308 23.38 6.97 -22.24
N ASP A 309 24.57 7.35 -22.71
CA ASP A 309 25.85 6.82 -22.26
C ASP A 309 26.11 7.15 -20.78
N ARG A 310 26.65 6.16 -20.07
CA ARG A 310 26.99 6.25 -18.64
C ARG A 310 28.20 7.18 -18.44
N PRO A 311 28.16 8.17 -17.52
CA PRO A 311 29.38 8.82 -17.07
C PRO A 311 30.19 7.89 -16.17
N ARG A 312 31.47 7.78 -16.49
CA ARG A 312 32.53 7.07 -15.78
C ARG A 312 32.68 7.68 -14.38
N ARG A 313 32.37 6.92 -13.32
CA ARG A 313 32.62 7.35 -11.93
C ARG A 313 34.12 7.26 -11.65
N VAL A 314 34.72 8.41 -11.36
CA VAL A 314 36.07 8.54 -10.81
C VAL A 314 35.96 8.40 -9.29
N HIS A 315 36.64 7.39 -8.72
CA HIS A 315 36.77 7.24 -7.27
C HIS A 315 37.91 8.15 -6.78
N ALA A 316 37.57 9.31 -6.23
CA ALA A 316 38.50 10.08 -5.41
C ALA A 316 38.54 9.46 -4.00
N GLN A 317 39.67 8.85 -3.64
CA GLN A 317 39.94 8.43 -2.25
C GLN A 317 40.35 9.65 -1.42
N VAL A 318 39.60 9.92 -0.36
CA VAL A 318 39.96 10.92 0.65
C VAL A 318 40.83 10.22 1.71
N PRO A 319 42.01 10.76 2.09
CA PRO A 319 42.83 10.18 3.15
C PRO A 319 42.14 10.31 4.51
N LEU A 320 41.98 9.21 5.23
CA LEU A 320 41.51 9.20 6.62
C LEU A 320 42.72 9.33 7.58
N PRO A 321 42.58 10.00 8.74
CA PRO A 321 43.63 10.14 9.74
C PRO A 321 43.94 8.82 10.47
N ASP A 322 45.22 8.65 10.88
CA ASP A 322 45.84 7.39 11.33
C ASP A 322 45.15 6.65 12.48
N TRP A 323 44.38 7.34 13.33
CA TRP A 323 43.69 6.72 14.46
C TRP A 323 42.49 5.85 14.02
N ALA A 324 41.92 6.07 12.83
CA ALA A 324 40.80 5.29 12.30
C ALA A 324 41.21 3.91 11.76
N ARG A 325 42.52 3.66 11.62
CA ARG A 325 43.08 2.42 11.05
C ARG A 325 42.97 1.20 11.97
N TRP A 326 42.69 1.41 13.26
CA TRP A 326 42.64 0.35 14.29
C TRP A 326 41.21 -0.10 14.66
N MET A 327 40.18 0.54 14.08
CA MET A 327 38.78 0.30 14.44
C MET A 327 37.95 -0.37 13.33
N THR A 328 38.48 -0.54 12.12
CA THR A 328 37.81 -1.31 11.07
C THR A 328 38.19 -2.78 11.16
N PRO A 329 37.21 -3.71 11.28
CA PRO A 329 37.48 -5.13 11.12
C PRO A 329 37.97 -5.36 9.70
N ARG A 330 39.21 -5.85 9.56
CA ARG A 330 39.76 -6.27 8.27
C ARG A 330 38.87 -7.40 7.73
N PRO A 331 38.29 -7.29 6.52
CA PRO A 331 37.61 -8.43 5.91
C PRO A 331 38.63 -9.55 5.69
N PRO A 332 38.23 -10.83 5.83
CA PRO A 332 39.14 -11.96 5.66
C PRO A 332 39.73 -11.94 4.25
N ASP A 333 41.06 -11.95 4.18
CA ASP A 333 41.84 -12.14 2.97
C ASP A 333 41.59 -13.58 2.50
N HIS A 334 40.86 -13.75 1.38
CA HIS A 334 40.81 -15.02 0.67
C HIS A 334 42.07 -15.12 -0.19
N GLY A 335 43.18 -15.41 0.48
CA GLY A 335 44.43 -15.86 -0.13
C GLY A 335 44.37 -17.37 -0.34
N GLU A 336 44.34 -17.75 -1.59
CA GLU A 336 44.53 -19.08 -2.16
C GLU A 336 45.76 -19.76 -1.54
N GLN A 337 45.54 -20.76 -0.69
CA GLN A 337 46.58 -21.55 -0.06
C GLN A 337 46.27 -23.02 -0.32
N ALA A 338 47.09 -23.62 -1.19
CA ALA A 338 47.02 -25.02 -1.57
C ALA A 338 47.25 -25.91 -0.34
N ASP A 339 46.33 -26.86 -0.14
CA ASP A 339 46.39 -27.90 0.89
C ASP A 339 47.59 -28.84 0.67
N PRO A 340 48.45 -29.10 1.67
CA PRO A 340 49.25 -30.32 1.72
C PRO A 340 48.39 -31.51 2.24
N PRO A 341 48.73 -32.75 1.85
CA PRO A 341 47.87 -33.91 2.10
C PRO A 341 47.76 -34.26 3.59
N ALA A 342 46.54 -34.69 3.94
CA ALA A 342 46.09 -35.09 5.26
C ALA A 342 47.00 -36.16 5.90
N THR A 343 47.61 -35.82 7.04
CA THR A 343 48.03 -36.79 8.04
C THR A 343 46.90 -36.98 9.05
N SER A 344 46.51 -38.24 9.22
CA SER A 344 45.55 -38.73 10.21
C SER A 344 45.94 -38.30 11.62
N HIS A 345 45.09 -37.49 12.28
CA HIS A 345 45.17 -37.24 13.70
C HIS A 345 44.30 -38.24 14.47
N ASP A 346 45.01 -39.05 15.25
CA ASP A 346 44.55 -39.99 16.26
C ASP A 346 43.99 -39.23 17.48
N PRO A 347 42.81 -39.56 18.03
CA PRO A 347 42.21 -38.81 19.12
C PRO A 347 42.58 -39.42 20.48
N THR A 348 43.84 -39.37 20.86
CA THR A 348 44.27 -39.61 22.25
C THR A 348 45.59 -38.89 22.52
N ASP A 349 45.50 -37.66 23.04
CA ASP A 349 46.58 -37.05 23.82
C ASP A 349 45.96 -36.02 24.77
N ASN A 350 45.47 -36.52 25.90
CA ASN A 350 45.41 -35.73 27.12
C ASN A 350 46.86 -35.64 27.62
N PRO A 351 47.47 -34.45 27.72
CA PRO A 351 48.79 -34.36 28.32
C PRO A 351 48.66 -34.76 29.80
N GLU A 352 49.32 -35.87 30.15
CA GLU A 352 49.57 -36.26 31.53
C GLU A 352 50.23 -35.09 32.29
N PRO A 353 49.86 -34.83 33.55
CA PRO A 353 50.45 -33.77 34.33
C PRO A 353 51.89 -34.15 34.70
N LEU A 354 52.85 -33.32 34.28
CA LEU A 354 54.23 -33.39 34.78
C LEU A 354 54.23 -33.31 36.31
N PRO A 355 54.87 -34.26 37.02
CA PRO A 355 54.96 -34.24 38.46
C PRO A 355 56.12 -33.33 38.88
N GLY A 356 55.80 -32.22 39.54
CA GLY A 356 56.78 -31.44 40.29
C GLY A 356 56.96 -30.00 39.85
N ASP A 357 55.89 -29.20 39.91
CA ASP A 357 56.03 -27.75 40.07
C ASP A 357 55.35 -27.36 41.40
N PRO A 358 56.08 -26.78 42.37
CA PRO A 358 55.53 -26.43 43.67
C PRO A 358 54.55 -25.25 43.54
N ALA A 359 53.45 -25.32 44.30
CA ALA A 359 52.52 -24.25 44.69
C ALA A 359 52.83 -22.83 44.14
N GLY A 360 51.97 -22.15 43.39
CA GLY A 360 50.52 -22.25 43.33
C GLY A 360 49.93 -20.92 42.87
N SER A 361 50.24 -20.51 41.64
CA SER A 361 49.63 -19.35 40.99
C SER A 361 49.32 -19.69 39.55
N ASP A 362 48.03 -19.91 39.26
CA ASP A 362 47.54 -20.12 37.90
C ASP A 362 47.97 -18.93 37.02
N PRO A 363 48.78 -19.13 35.96
CA PRO A 363 49.28 -18.04 35.12
C PRO A 363 48.15 -17.23 34.47
N LEU A 364 46.95 -17.80 34.35
CA LEU A 364 45.76 -17.10 33.89
C LEU A 364 45.19 -16.16 34.95
N LEU A 365 45.27 -16.52 36.23
CA LEU A 365 44.81 -15.69 37.33
C LEU A 365 45.66 -14.42 37.44
N ASP A 366 46.97 -14.51 37.25
CA ASP A 366 47.85 -13.34 37.27
C ASP A 366 47.62 -12.42 36.07
N ARG A 367 47.35 -12.98 34.89
CA ARG A 367 46.92 -12.17 33.72
C ARG A 367 45.56 -11.52 33.96
N ALA A 368 44.61 -12.22 34.58
CA ALA A 368 43.31 -11.68 34.93
C ALA A 368 43.40 -10.55 35.96
N ARG A 369 44.28 -10.66 36.97
CA ARG A 369 44.57 -9.60 37.94
C ARG A 369 45.08 -8.33 37.24
N LYS A 370 46.01 -8.47 36.28
CA LYS A 370 46.54 -7.33 35.51
C LYS A 370 45.45 -6.64 34.67
N VAL A 371 44.61 -7.42 33.97
CA VAL A 371 43.49 -6.87 33.18
C VAL A 371 42.47 -6.17 34.09
N ASN A 372 42.16 -6.76 35.25
CA ASN A 372 41.22 -6.18 36.20
C ASN A 372 41.75 -4.88 36.82
N ALA A 373 43.04 -4.80 37.17
CA ALA A 373 43.68 -3.58 37.67
C ALA A 373 43.63 -2.45 36.63
N ALA A 374 44.06 -2.73 35.39
CA ALA A 374 44.03 -1.73 34.31
C ALA A 374 42.60 -1.24 34.02
N TYR A 375 41.60 -2.12 34.09
CA TYR A 375 40.20 -1.73 33.90
C TYR A 375 39.67 -0.90 35.07
N LEU A 376 40.10 -1.20 36.31
CA LEU A 376 39.71 -0.47 37.50
C LEU A 376 40.31 0.94 37.53
N ASP A 377 41.56 1.10 37.09
CA ASP A 377 42.20 2.41 36.94
C ASP A 377 41.46 3.31 35.94
N LEU A 378 40.96 2.73 34.84
CA LEU A 378 40.25 3.48 33.79
C LEU A 378 38.78 3.78 34.12
N HIS A 379 38.10 2.89 34.85
CA HIS A 379 36.64 2.95 34.98
C HIS A 379 36.14 2.99 36.43
N GLY A 380 37.03 2.94 37.42
CA GLY A 380 36.69 2.95 38.85
C GLY A 380 35.87 1.74 39.31
N ARG A 381 35.84 0.65 38.53
CA ARG A 381 35.04 -0.55 38.81
C ARG A 381 35.74 -1.81 38.28
N PRO A 382 35.50 -3.00 38.86
CA PRO A 382 36.12 -4.24 38.39
C PRO A 382 35.67 -4.61 36.97
N ALA A 383 36.54 -5.35 36.26
CA ALA A 383 36.30 -5.76 34.89
C ALA A 383 35.06 -6.68 34.75
N PRO A 384 34.14 -6.39 33.82
CA PRO A 384 33.04 -7.29 33.53
C PRO A 384 33.53 -8.57 32.84
N VAL A 385 32.77 -9.67 32.95
CA VAL A 385 33.13 -11.00 32.40
C VAL A 385 33.45 -10.91 30.90
N ALA A 386 32.70 -10.08 30.16
CA ALA A 386 32.91 -9.87 28.74
C ALA A 386 34.32 -9.32 28.41
N VAL A 387 34.87 -8.45 29.26
CA VAL A 387 36.20 -7.87 29.08
C VAL A 387 37.29 -8.90 29.39
N LEU A 388 37.12 -9.68 30.45
CA LEU A 388 38.03 -10.80 30.77
C LEU A 388 38.02 -11.85 29.64
N LYS A 389 36.84 -12.18 29.13
CA LYS A 389 36.65 -13.10 27.99
C LYS A 389 37.37 -12.62 26.74
N SER A 390 37.20 -11.35 26.36
CA SER A 390 37.79 -10.80 25.14
C SER A 390 39.31 -10.64 25.24
N MET A 391 39.81 -10.16 26.39
CA MET A 391 41.22 -9.86 26.58
C MET A 391 42.07 -11.12 26.81
N LEU A 392 41.52 -12.12 27.50
CA LEU A 392 42.22 -13.38 27.78
C LEU A 392 41.93 -14.48 26.75
N ARG A 393 41.01 -14.25 25.80
CA ARG A 393 40.56 -15.23 24.79
C ARG A 393 40.14 -16.58 25.39
N ILE A 394 39.38 -16.54 26.47
CA ILE A 394 38.89 -17.71 27.21
C ILE A 394 37.38 -17.91 27.02
N GLY A 395 36.87 -19.10 27.36
CA GLY A 395 35.43 -19.38 27.41
C GLY A 395 34.70 -18.61 28.51
N GLN A 396 33.36 -18.54 28.40
CA GLN A 396 32.50 -17.81 29.33
C GLN A 396 32.63 -18.33 30.78
N ASP A 397 32.61 -19.65 30.97
CA ASP A 397 32.62 -20.27 32.29
C ASP A 397 33.95 -20.02 33.02
N LYS A 398 35.06 -20.10 32.28
CA LYS A 398 36.39 -19.80 32.82
C LYS A 398 36.55 -18.31 33.16
N ALA A 399 35.98 -17.41 32.37
CA ALA A 399 35.95 -15.98 32.69
C ALA A 399 35.09 -15.67 33.93
N GLN A 400 34.00 -16.42 34.15
CA GLN A 400 33.16 -16.31 35.34
C GLN A 400 33.90 -16.80 36.60
N GLN A 401 34.58 -17.96 36.52
CA GLN A 401 35.39 -18.48 37.61
C GLN A 401 36.53 -17.53 38.01
N LEU A 402 37.25 -16.97 37.02
CA LEU A 402 38.30 -15.98 37.29
C LEU A 402 37.74 -14.71 37.94
N ARG A 403 36.56 -14.24 37.51
CA ARG A 403 35.91 -13.08 38.12
C ARG A 403 35.53 -13.36 39.58
N ASP A 404 35.01 -14.55 39.87
CA ASP A 404 34.64 -14.94 41.22
C ASP A 404 35.88 -15.03 42.13
N GLN A 405 37.00 -15.55 41.63
CA GLN A 405 38.29 -15.57 42.34
C GLN A 405 38.88 -14.16 42.57
N LEU A 406 38.59 -13.20 41.69
CA LEU A 406 39.00 -11.80 41.83
C LEU A 406 38.11 -10.98 42.78
N GLN A 407 36.96 -11.51 43.19
CA GLN A 407 36.00 -10.84 44.10
C GLN A 407 35.70 -11.71 45.35
N PRO A 408 36.71 -12.01 46.19
CA PRO A 408 36.53 -12.92 47.33
C PRO A 408 35.51 -12.40 48.37
N ASP A 409 35.36 -11.08 48.51
CA ASP A 409 34.61 -10.48 49.63
C ASP A 409 33.09 -10.41 49.47
N ARG A 410 32.51 -10.92 48.38
CA ARG A 410 31.04 -10.86 48.18
C ARG A 410 30.25 -12.05 48.72
N ARG A 411 30.91 -13.10 49.22
CA ARG A 411 30.23 -14.31 49.71
C ARG A 411 30.05 -14.39 51.24
N THR A 412 30.51 -13.38 51.99
CA THR A 412 30.48 -13.37 53.46
C THR A 412 29.66 -12.22 54.07
N ALA A 413 28.83 -11.53 53.27
CA ALA A 413 27.93 -10.47 53.73
C ALA A 413 26.45 -10.82 53.50
#